data_AF-A0A419L1A3-F1
#
_entry.id   AF-A0A419L1A3-F1
#
_cell.length_a   1.000
_cell.length_b   1.000
_cell.length_c   1.000
_cell.angle_alpha   90.00
_cell.angle_beta   90.00
_cell.angle_gamma   90.00
#
_symmetry.space_group_name_H-M   'P 1'
#
loop_
_entity.id
_entity.type
_entity.pdbx_description
1 polymer ?
#
loop_
_entity_poly.entity_id
_entity_poly.type
_entity_poly.pdbx_seq_one_letter_code
_entity_poly.pdbx_strand_id
1 'polypeptide(L)'
;MPLALEVSSGNVHDSQMFEEVVGRMRLHNASRGRPRTRPKEVAADKAYDSSHIRQYLRDRGIKANIACRRRKSARGRPYRFDRKRYLTARSGVERFFGWLKSFHRLAIRYERSVVIFKALILLACFLIIWRFLQ
;
A
#
# COMPACT_ATOMS: atom_id res chain seq x y z
N MET A 1 -3.60 10.32 -2.45
CA MET A 1 -2.53 10.32 -1.44
C MET A 1 -2.56 9.09 -0.56
N PRO A 2 -1.40 8.66 -0.01
CA PRO A 2 -1.34 7.49 0.86
C PRO A 2 -2.15 7.73 2.14
N LEU A 3 -2.96 6.74 2.53
CA LEU A 3 -3.77 6.78 3.75
C LEU A 3 -3.01 6.25 4.98
N ALA A 4 -1.93 5.51 4.72
CA ALA A 4 -0.95 5.05 5.69
C ALA A 4 0.38 4.86 4.94
N LEU A 5 1.49 5.10 5.62
CA LEU A 5 2.83 4.93 5.08
C LEU A 5 3.77 4.47 6.17
N GLU A 6 4.54 3.43 5.87
CA GLU A 6 5.62 2.97 6.73
C GLU A 6 6.97 2.95 6.03
N VAL A 7 8.00 3.20 6.83
CA VAL A 7 9.38 3.19 6.41
C VAL A 7 10.08 2.10 7.19
N SER A 8 10.60 1.11 6.48
CA SER A 8 11.44 0.06 7.03
C SER A 8 12.91 0.24 6.63
N SER A 9 13.77 -0.55 7.24
CA SER A 9 15.16 -0.74 6.83
C SER A 9 15.21 -1.48 5.49
N GLY A 10 16.24 -1.22 4.67
CA GLY A 10 16.34 -1.79 3.31
C GLY A 10 16.46 -3.32 3.23
N ASN A 11 16.74 -3.99 4.35
CA ASN A 11 16.79 -5.46 4.44
C ASN A 11 15.42 -6.10 4.74
N VAL A 12 14.40 -5.30 5.06
CA VAL A 12 13.06 -5.78 5.40
C VAL A 12 12.23 -5.84 4.14
N HIS A 13 11.71 -7.02 3.81
CA HIS A 13 10.82 -7.19 2.66
C HIS A 13 9.48 -6.50 2.94
N ASP A 14 8.94 -5.74 1.97
CA ASP A 14 7.72 -4.94 2.15
C ASP A 14 6.51 -5.75 2.64
N SER A 15 6.46 -7.05 2.31
CA SER A 15 5.40 -7.95 2.78
C SER A 15 5.33 -8.06 4.31
N GLN A 16 6.44 -7.86 5.02
CA GLN A 16 6.47 -7.89 6.50
C GLN A 16 5.79 -6.65 7.11
N MET A 17 5.81 -5.52 6.40
CA MET A 17 5.16 -4.28 6.84
C MET A 17 3.67 -4.22 6.44
N PHE A 18 3.17 -5.22 5.69
CA PHE A 18 1.83 -5.18 5.11
C PHE A 18 0.73 -4.99 6.15
N GLU A 19 0.76 -5.76 7.24
CA GLU A 19 -0.28 -5.72 8.27
C GLU A 19 -0.27 -4.42 9.06
N GLU A 20 0.91 -3.88 9.30
CA GLU A 20 1.11 -2.61 9.98
C GLU A 20 0.54 -1.45 9.13
N VAL A 21 0.85 -1.43 7.83
CA VAL A 21 0.32 -0.43 6.89
C VAL A 21 -1.21 -0.53 6.79
N VAL A 22 -1.75 -1.73 6.57
CA VAL A 22 -3.20 -1.94 6.44
C VAL A 22 -3.94 -1.73 7.77
N GLY A 23 -3.27 -1.95 8.90
CA GLY A 23 -3.78 -1.70 10.25
C GLY A 23 -3.84 -0.20 10.61
N ARG A 24 -2.88 0.60 10.14
CA ARG A 24 -2.86 2.06 10.34
C ARG A 24 -3.80 2.82 9.42
N MET A 25 -4.20 2.23 8.29
CA MET A 25 -5.12 2.87 7.36
C MET A 25 -6.43 3.29 8.04
N ARG A 26 -6.84 4.54 7.78
CA ARG A 26 -8.12 5.10 8.17
C ARG A 26 -8.82 5.61 6.92
N LEU A 27 -9.96 5.00 6.59
CA LEU A 27 -10.79 5.40 5.46
C LEU A 27 -11.80 6.43 5.96
N HIS A 28 -11.88 7.57 5.28
CA HIS A 28 -12.91 8.57 5.53
C HIS A 28 -14.29 7.91 5.46
N ASN A 29 -15.12 8.21 6.46
CA ASN A 29 -16.51 7.76 6.49
C ASN A 29 -17.40 8.95 6.17
N ALA A 30 -18.33 8.80 5.21
CA ALA A 30 -19.23 9.87 4.81
C ALA A 30 -20.24 10.22 5.92
N SER A 31 -20.51 9.29 6.84
CA SER A 31 -21.35 9.51 8.02
C SER A 31 -20.50 9.87 9.25
N ARG A 32 -21.10 10.66 10.16
CA ARG A 32 -20.52 10.95 11.48
C ARG A 32 -20.25 9.63 12.22
N GLY A 33 -19.00 9.41 12.64
CA GLY A 33 -18.60 8.21 13.40
C GLY A 33 -17.14 7.82 13.21
N ARG A 34 -16.75 6.69 13.83
CA ARG A 34 -15.37 6.17 13.77
C ARG A 34 -14.95 5.89 12.32
N PRO A 35 -13.75 6.33 11.87
CA PRO A 35 -13.27 6.04 10.53
C PRO A 35 -13.24 4.54 10.24
N ARG A 36 -13.57 4.16 8.99
CA ARG A 36 -13.57 2.75 8.60
C ARG A 36 -12.13 2.27 8.49
N THR A 37 -11.80 1.15 9.13
CA THR A 37 -10.44 0.58 9.11
C THR A 37 -10.30 -0.57 8.12
N ARG A 38 -11.41 -1.09 7.58
CA ARG A 38 -11.48 -2.27 6.70
C ARG A 38 -11.89 -1.85 5.28
N PRO A 39 -11.00 -1.93 4.27
CA PRO A 39 -11.39 -1.74 2.88
C PRO A 39 -12.20 -2.94 2.37
N LYS A 40 -12.98 -2.74 1.30
CA LYS A 40 -13.72 -3.84 0.66
C LYS A 40 -12.78 -4.83 -0.06
N GLU A 41 -11.68 -4.31 -0.61
CA GLU A 41 -10.71 -5.06 -1.40
C GLU A 41 -9.33 -4.39 -1.30
N VAL A 42 -8.27 -5.17 -1.29
CA VAL A 42 -6.87 -4.73 -1.39
C VAL A 42 -6.27 -5.30 -2.65
N ALA A 43 -5.77 -4.42 -3.53
CA ALA A 43 -4.95 -4.80 -4.67
C ALA A 43 -3.48 -4.65 -4.30
N ALA A 44 -2.69 -5.70 -4.50
CA ALA A 44 -1.25 -5.67 -4.25
C ALA A 44 -0.49 -6.48 -5.30
N ASP A 45 0.80 -6.18 -5.42
CA ASP A 45 1.68 -6.87 -6.36
C ASP A 45 1.81 -8.36 -6.03
N LYS A 46 2.19 -9.14 -7.05
CA LYS A 46 2.43 -10.59 -6.93
C LYS A 46 3.47 -10.95 -5.86
N ALA A 47 4.36 -10.03 -5.50
CA ALA A 47 5.34 -10.23 -4.43
C ALA A 47 4.69 -10.34 -3.03
N TYR A 48 3.47 -9.82 -2.86
CA TYR A 48 2.69 -9.92 -1.62
C TYR A 48 1.87 -11.22 -1.53
N ASP A 49 2.04 -12.16 -2.47
CA ASP A 49 1.39 -13.46 -2.42
C ASP A 49 2.01 -14.36 -1.34
N SER A 50 1.55 -14.20 -0.10
CA SER A 50 1.89 -15.06 1.03
C SER A 50 0.63 -15.61 1.70
N SER A 51 0.72 -16.81 2.27
CA SER A 51 -0.37 -17.42 3.04
C SER A 51 -0.77 -16.54 4.22
N HIS A 52 0.22 -15.95 4.90
CA HIS A 52 0.02 -15.05 6.05
C HIS A 52 -0.81 -13.82 5.66
N ILE A 53 -0.40 -13.07 4.63
CA ILE A 53 -1.13 -11.88 4.15
C ILE A 53 -2.56 -12.25 3.72
N ARG A 54 -2.73 -13.37 3.01
CA ARG A 54 -4.06 -13.82 2.59
C ARG A 54 -4.93 -14.25 3.78
N GLN A 55 -4.35 -14.81 4.83
CA GLN A 55 -5.07 -15.18 6.04
C GLN A 55 -5.49 -13.94 6.82
N TYR A 56 -4.56 -13.01 7.06
CA TYR A 56 -4.83 -11.70 7.68
C TYR A 56 -5.98 -10.94 6.99
N LEU A 57 -5.96 -10.89 5.65
CA LEU A 57 -7.04 -10.24 4.89
C LEU A 57 -8.38 -11.00 5.04
N ARG A 58 -8.36 -12.34 5.07
CA ARG A 58 -9.55 -13.17 5.27
C ARG A 58 -10.16 -12.98 6.66
N ASP A 59 -9.34 -13.00 7.70
CA ASP A 59 -9.76 -12.80 9.09
C ASP A 59 -10.39 -11.41 9.27
N ARG A 60 -9.86 -10.43 8.54
CA ARG A 60 -10.42 -9.08 8.45
C ARG A 60 -11.52 -8.93 7.40
N GLY A 61 -12.02 -9.98 6.76
CA GLY A 61 -13.11 -9.92 5.78
C GLY A 61 -12.83 -8.98 4.59
N ILE A 62 -11.56 -8.77 4.26
CA ILE A 62 -11.07 -7.92 3.16
C ILE A 62 -10.80 -8.82 1.95
N LYS A 63 -11.31 -8.45 0.76
CA LYS A 63 -11.02 -9.21 -0.46
C LYS A 63 -9.56 -8.97 -0.90
N ALA A 64 -8.84 -10.04 -1.23
CA ALA A 64 -7.46 -9.96 -1.71
C ALA A 64 -7.42 -10.05 -3.25
N ASN A 65 -7.16 -8.93 -3.94
CA ASN A 65 -6.89 -8.90 -5.38
C ASN A 65 -5.38 -8.95 -5.64
N ILE A 66 -4.78 -10.10 -5.32
CA ILE A 66 -3.33 -10.33 -5.41
C ILE A 66 -3.11 -11.49 -6.38
N ALA A 67 -2.27 -11.26 -7.40
CA ALA A 67 -1.93 -12.30 -8.37
C ALA A 67 -1.19 -13.46 -7.67
N CYS A 68 -1.57 -14.70 -7.99
CA CYS A 68 -0.94 -15.88 -7.42
C CYS A 68 0.46 -16.11 -8.02
N ARG A 69 1.47 -16.32 -7.16
CA ARG A 69 2.81 -16.80 -7.49
C ARG A 69 2.71 -18.32 -7.67
N ARG A 70 2.10 -18.73 -8.78
CA ARG A 70 1.83 -20.13 -9.15
C ARG A 70 3.05 -21.06 -8.96
N ARG A 71 3.09 -21.78 -7.83
CA ARG A 71 3.71 -23.12 -7.61
C ARG A 71 3.45 -23.70 -6.20
N LYS A 72 2.38 -23.33 -5.50
CA LYS A 72 1.96 -23.97 -4.23
C LYS A 72 0.65 -24.74 -4.43
N SER A 73 0.81 -25.96 -4.95
CA SER A 73 -0.15 -27.08 -5.01
C SER A 73 -1.50 -26.89 -5.71
N ALA A 74 -1.78 -27.83 -6.61
CA ALA A 74 -2.96 -27.92 -7.46
C ALA A 74 -4.21 -28.45 -6.73
N ARG A 75 -4.49 -27.99 -5.50
CA ARG A 75 -5.67 -28.43 -4.72
C ARG A 75 -6.37 -27.24 -4.09
N GLY A 76 -7.50 -26.84 -4.66
CA GLY A 76 -8.41 -25.83 -4.10
C GLY A 76 -9.00 -24.86 -5.13
N ARG A 77 -9.97 -24.05 -4.69
CA ARG A 77 -10.59 -23.00 -5.52
C ARG A 77 -9.53 -21.95 -5.91
N PRO A 78 -9.41 -21.59 -7.19
CA PRO A 78 -8.44 -20.59 -7.63
C PRO A 78 -8.68 -19.24 -6.94
N TYR A 79 -7.60 -18.54 -6.58
CA TYR A 79 -7.68 -17.19 -6.04
C TYR A 79 -8.28 -16.25 -7.09
N ARG A 80 -9.25 -15.43 -6.66
CA ARG A 80 -9.84 -14.38 -7.49
C ARG A 80 -8.77 -13.32 -7.79
N PHE A 81 -8.55 -13.03 -9.07
CA PHE A 81 -7.71 -11.93 -9.52
C PHE A 81 -8.42 -11.15 -10.63
N ASP A 82 -8.75 -9.89 -10.35
CA ASP A 82 -9.31 -8.95 -11.31
C ASP A 82 -8.19 -8.05 -11.85
N ARG A 83 -7.73 -8.38 -13.06
CA ARG A 83 -6.64 -7.67 -13.74
C ARG A 83 -6.99 -6.21 -14.02
N LYS A 84 -8.24 -5.88 -14.36
CA LYS A 84 -8.64 -4.51 -14.68
C LYS A 84 -8.51 -3.63 -13.43
N ARG A 85 -9.07 -4.08 -12.31
CA ARG A 85 -8.96 -3.37 -11.02
C ARG A 85 -7.53 -3.22 -10.54
N TYR A 86 -6.72 -4.28 -10.72
CA TYR A 86 -5.32 -4.25 -10.37
C TYR A 86 -4.56 -3.18 -11.17
N LEU A 87 -4.75 -3.12 -12.49
CA LEU A 87 -4.07 -2.13 -13.34
C LEU A 87 -4.45 -0.70 -12.96
N THR A 88 -5.75 -0.43 -12.76
CA THR A 88 -6.20 0.91 -12.33
C THR A 88 -5.58 1.32 -10.99
N ALA A 89 -5.56 0.42 -10.00
CA ALA A 89 -4.95 0.69 -8.70
C ALA A 89 -3.44 0.91 -8.82
N ARG A 90 -2.75 0.06 -9.60
CA ARG A 90 -1.30 0.11 -9.80
C ARG A 90 -0.86 1.39 -10.51
N SER A 91 -1.59 1.86 -11.53
CA SER A 91 -1.28 3.13 -12.20
C SER A 91 -1.31 4.32 -11.24
N GLY A 92 -2.23 4.33 -10.26
CA GLY A 92 -2.26 5.37 -9.23
C GLY A 92 -1.03 5.34 -8.32
N VAL A 93 -0.59 4.13 -7.92
CA VAL A 93 0.60 3.92 -7.10
C VAL A 93 1.88 4.30 -7.85
N GLU A 94 2.02 3.87 -9.12
CA GLU A 94 3.18 4.19 -9.95
C GLU A 94 3.33 5.70 -10.19
N ARG A 95 2.22 6.40 -10.48
CA ARG A 95 2.23 7.88 -10.59
C ARG A 95 2.65 8.55 -9.28
N PHE A 96 2.13 8.07 -8.15
CA PHE A 96 2.50 8.59 -6.83
C PHE A 96 4.00 8.45 -6.56
N PHE A 97 4.59 7.27 -6.82
CA PHE A 97 6.03 7.09 -6.70
C PHE A 97 6.82 7.90 -7.73
N GLY A 98 6.28 8.12 -8.93
CA GLY A 98 6.86 9.04 -9.91
C GLY A 98 6.96 10.47 -9.37
N TRP A 99 5.89 10.99 -8.75
CA TRP A 99 5.91 12.30 -8.09
C TRP A 99 6.82 12.34 -6.87
N LEU A 100 6.90 11.28 -6.07
CA LEU A 100 7.86 11.24 -4.97
C LEU A 100 9.31 11.30 -5.48
N LYS A 101 9.61 10.64 -6.59
CA LYS A 101 10.95 10.62 -7.19
C LYS A 101 11.35 11.96 -7.82
N SER A 102 10.42 12.87 -8.12
CA SER A 102 10.80 14.22 -8.57
C SER A 102 11.49 15.04 -7.49
N PHE A 103 11.34 14.66 -6.21
CA PHE A 103 12.08 15.26 -5.11
C PHE A 103 13.43 14.56 -4.94
N HIS A 104 14.50 15.20 -5.44
CA HIS A 104 15.86 14.62 -5.48
C HIS A 104 16.34 14.08 -4.12
N ARG A 105 16.04 14.80 -3.02
CA ARG A 105 16.38 14.38 -1.64
C ARG A 105 15.72 13.06 -1.24
N LEU A 106 14.51 12.78 -1.74
CA LEU A 106 13.79 11.52 -1.49
C LEU A 106 14.26 10.40 -2.41
N ALA A 107 14.59 10.71 -3.67
CA ALA A 107 15.00 9.72 -4.66
C ALA A 107 16.30 9.00 -4.27
N ILE A 108 17.29 9.74 -3.74
CA ILE A 108 18.60 9.19 -3.37
C ILE A 108 18.62 8.67 -1.91
N ARG A 109 17.62 9.05 -1.09
CA ARG A 109 17.56 8.74 0.35
C ARG A 109 18.83 9.19 1.10
N TYR A 110 19.16 10.48 1.00
CA TYR A 110 20.29 11.07 1.75
C TYR A 110 20.09 11.03 3.27
N GLU A 111 18.85 11.02 3.75
CA GLU A 111 18.55 11.08 5.18
C GLU A 111 18.78 9.74 5.88
N ARG A 112 19.74 9.71 6.81
CA ARG A 112 20.02 8.54 7.66
C ARG A 112 18.96 8.33 8.75
N SER A 113 18.33 9.41 9.21
CA SER A 113 17.28 9.35 10.24
C SER A 113 15.92 8.99 9.63
N VAL A 114 15.32 7.90 10.14
CA VAL A 114 13.99 7.43 9.71
C VAL A 114 12.91 8.48 9.99
N VAL A 115 13.03 9.23 11.09
CA VAL A 115 12.06 10.26 11.49
C VAL A 115 12.06 11.41 10.47
N ILE A 116 13.25 11.90 10.13
CA ILE A 116 13.42 13.00 9.15
C ILE A 116 12.96 12.53 7.77
N PHE A 117 13.33 11.31 7.37
CA PHE A 117 12.90 10.76 6.09
C PHE A 117 11.36 10.63 6.00
N LYS A 118 10.71 10.13 7.06
CA LYS A 118 9.24 10.05 7.12
C LYS A 118 8.60 11.44 7.06
N ALA A 119 9.17 12.43 7.74
CA ALA A 119 8.71 13.83 7.67
C ALA A 119 8.83 14.42 6.26
N LEU A 120 9.95 14.18 5.56
CA LEU A 120 10.14 14.63 4.17
C LEU A 120 9.15 13.98 3.21
N ILE A 121 8.83 12.68 3.39
CA ILE A 121 7.81 12.00 2.58
C ILE A 121 6.44 12.66 2.80
N LEU A 122 6.09 12.94 4.05
CA LEU A 122 4.82 13.61 4.38
C LEU A 122 4.76 15.02 3.80
N LEU A 123 5.86 15.78 3.85
CA LEU A 123 5.96 17.10 3.23
C LEU A 123 5.80 17.03 1.71
N ALA A 124 6.48 16.09 1.05
CA ALA A 124 6.31 15.87 -0.39
C ALA A 124 4.86 15.51 -0.74
N CYS A 125 4.21 14.69 0.10
CA CYS A 125 2.79 14.40 -0.07
C CYS A 125 1.94 15.68 0.05
N PHE A 126 2.16 16.50 1.08
CA PHE A 126 1.44 17.76 1.22
C PHE A 126 1.59 18.67 -0.02
N LEU A 127 2.81 18.85 -0.52
CA LEU A 127 3.08 19.68 -1.71
C LEU A 127 2.42 19.14 -2.98
N ILE A 128 2.41 17.81 -3.18
CA ILE A 128 1.71 17.21 -4.32
C ILE A 128 0.21 17.46 -4.22
N ILE A 129 -0.42 17.32 -3.02
CA ILE A 129 -1.85 17.63 -2.84
C ILE A 129 -2.12 19.10 -3.13
N TRP A 130 -1.31 19.99 -2.57
CA TRP A 130 -1.46 21.43 -2.74
C TRP A 130 -1.51 21.80 -4.22
N ARG A 131 -0.63 21.21 -5.03
CA ARG A 131 -0.59 21.42 -6.48
C ARG A 131 -1.83 20.91 -7.23
N PHE A 132 -2.61 19.98 -6.66
CA PHE A 132 -3.86 19.50 -7.25
C PHE A 132 -5.09 20.30 -6.81
N LEU A 133 -5.00 21.04 -5.71
CA LEU A 133 -6.11 21.84 -5.17
C LEU A 133 -6.12 23.28 -5.70
N GLN A 134 -5.01 23.73 -6.28
CA GLN A 134 -4.85 25.02 -6.95
C GLN A 134 -5.18 24.89 -8.44
#